data_AF-A0A9D9VDG3-F1
#
_entry.id   AF-A0A9D9VDG3-F1
#
_cell.length_a   1.000
_cell.length_b   1.000
_cell.length_c   1.000
_cell.angle_alpha   90.00
_cell.angle_beta   90.00
_cell.angle_gamma   90.00
#
_symmetry.space_group_name_H-M   'P 1'
#
loop_
_entity.id
_entity.type
_entity.pdbx_description
1 polymer ?
#
loop_
_entity_poly.entity_id
_entity_poly.type
_entity_poly.pdbx_seq_one_letter_code
_entity_poly.pdbx_strand_id
1 'polypeptide(L)'
;MFNFNIKKINKKNFNKSQKGYAILYTVVIISIIMTIAIGLSNAVNKQLILSSVARDSQSAFYQADTAIECALYIQFKNPGYVAGKDFDCGLKADGSDVTLTAQGGGGVFTLKDNSITSGPCFEIYVDESNNTPDNRVIKASGYNECNPASPKRVERSFEVRY
;
A
#
# COMPACT_ATOMS: atom_id res chain seq x y z
N MET A 1 -36.36 -62.89 -28.19
CA MET A 1 -37.55 -62.54 -27.37
C MET A 1 -37.18 -62.75 -25.92
N PHE A 2 -36.84 -61.69 -25.18
CA PHE A 2 -36.61 -61.78 -23.73
C PHE A 2 -37.79 -61.18 -23.00
N ASN A 3 -38.46 -62.00 -22.20
CA ASN A 3 -39.69 -61.68 -21.49
C ASN A 3 -39.31 -61.10 -20.12
N PHE A 4 -39.66 -59.83 -19.85
CA PHE A 4 -39.34 -59.16 -18.59
C PHE A 4 -40.56 -59.25 -17.66
N ASN A 5 -40.46 -60.05 -16.61
CA ASN A 5 -41.52 -60.21 -15.62
C ASN A 5 -41.30 -59.24 -14.45
N ILE A 6 -42.12 -58.20 -14.35
CA ILE A 6 -42.00 -57.16 -13.33
C ILE A 6 -42.64 -57.66 -12.02
N LYS A 7 -41.79 -58.02 -11.05
CA LYS A 7 -42.22 -58.39 -9.69
C LYS A 7 -42.63 -57.12 -8.93
N LYS A 8 -43.90 -57.03 -8.55
CA LYS A 8 -44.49 -55.91 -7.78
C LYS A 8 -43.85 -55.82 -6.39
N ILE A 9 -43.14 -54.73 -6.11
CA ILE A 9 -42.52 -54.48 -4.80
C ILE A 9 -43.60 -53.94 -3.85
N ASN A 10 -43.88 -54.66 -2.76
CA ASN A 10 -44.82 -54.24 -1.72
C ASN A 10 -44.27 -53.02 -0.96
N LYS A 11 -44.99 -51.91 -1.04
CA LYS A 11 -44.66 -50.64 -0.37
C LYS A 11 -44.97 -50.78 1.13
N LYS A 12 -43.95 -51.03 1.96
CA LYS A 12 -44.10 -50.96 3.43
C LYS A 12 -44.35 -49.50 3.82
N ASN A 13 -45.54 -49.21 4.35
CA ASN A 13 -45.91 -47.91 4.90
C ASN A 13 -45.12 -47.65 6.21
N PHE A 14 -44.12 -46.77 6.15
CA PHE A 14 -43.45 -46.22 7.33
C PHE A 14 -44.34 -45.15 7.99
N ASN A 15 -45.41 -45.58 8.68
CA ASN A 15 -46.12 -44.71 9.59
C ASN A 15 -45.38 -44.68 10.94
N LYS A 16 -44.35 -43.84 11.04
CA LYS A 16 -43.86 -43.34 12.33
C LYS A 16 -44.11 -41.85 12.38
N SER A 17 -45.06 -41.44 13.21
CA SER A 17 -45.21 -40.06 13.66
C SER A 17 -43.96 -39.70 14.47
N GLN A 18 -43.04 -38.96 13.86
CA GLN A 18 -41.84 -38.46 14.53
C GLN A 18 -41.87 -36.93 14.57
N LYS A 19 -41.67 -36.42 15.79
CA LYS A 19 -41.92 -35.05 16.24
C LYS A 19 -41.04 -34.03 15.49
N GLY A 20 -41.66 -33.05 14.83
CA GLY A 20 -41.05 -32.05 13.95
C GLY A 20 -40.33 -30.88 14.64
N TYR A 21 -39.63 -31.09 15.76
CA TYR A 21 -38.92 -30.01 16.47
C TYR A 21 -37.46 -29.84 16.01
N ALA A 22 -36.85 -30.88 15.42
CA ALA A 22 -35.44 -30.85 15.03
C ALA A 22 -35.10 -29.74 14.02
N ILE A 23 -35.99 -29.47 13.06
CA ILE A 23 -35.78 -28.41 12.05
C ILE A 23 -35.71 -27.03 12.71
N LEU A 24 -36.63 -26.72 13.63
CA LEU A 24 -36.64 -25.44 14.34
C LEU A 24 -35.37 -25.24 15.17
N TYR A 25 -34.90 -26.28 15.85
CA TYR A 25 -33.64 -26.25 16.60
C TYR A 25 -32.43 -25.98 15.69
N THR A 26 -32.36 -26.64 14.53
CA THR A 26 -31.27 -26.42 13.57
C THR A 26 -31.24 -25.01 13.01
N VAL A 27 -32.40 -24.39 12.75
CA VAL A 27 -32.47 -23.02 12.23
C VAL A 27 -31.94 -22.01 13.23
N VAL A 28 -32.21 -22.19 14.54
CA VAL A 28 -31.67 -21.32 15.60
C VAL A 28 -30.15 -21.47 15.71
N ILE A 29 -29.61 -22.68 15.60
CA ILE A 29 -28.16 -22.88 15.63
C ILE A 29 -27.50 -22.22 14.40
N ILE A 30 -28.08 -22.40 13.21
CA ILE A 30 -27.54 -21.82 11.98
C ILE A 30 -27.55 -20.29 12.04
N SER A 31 -28.57 -19.66 12.62
CA SER A 31 -28.61 -18.19 12.73
C SER A 31 -27.52 -17.63 13.66
N ILE A 32 -27.23 -18.32 14.77
CA ILE A 32 -26.14 -17.95 15.68
C ILE A 32 -24.79 -18.07 14.96
N ILE A 33 -24.54 -19.21 14.30
CA ILE A 33 -23.29 -19.45 13.56
C ILE A 33 -23.12 -18.40 12.44
N MET A 34 -24.18 -18.08 11.71
CA MET A 34 -24.15 -17.10 10.62
C MET A 34 -23.81 -15.69 11.13
N THR A 35 -24.34 -15.32 12.30
CA THR A 35 -24.04 -14.02 12.91
C THR A 35 -22.55 -13.89 13.26
N ILE A 36 -21.97 -14.96 13.83
CA ILE A 36 -20.53 -15.02 14.13
C ILE A 36 -19.71 -14.96 12.83
N ALA A 37 -20.11 -15.70 11.80
CA ALA A 37 -19.41 -15.73 10.52
C ALA A 37 -19.37 -14.35 9.84
N ILE A 38 -20.49 -13.62 9.84
CA ILE A 38 -20.55 -12.25 9.29
C ILE A 38 -19.66 -11.30 10.10
N GLY A 39 -19.70 -11.40 11.43
CA GLY A 39 -18.83 -10.62 12.32
C GLY A 39 -17.36 -10.82 12.01
N LEU A 40 -16.94 -12.09 11.85
CA LEU A 40 -15.56 -12.44 11.51
C LEU A 40 -15.16 -11.96 10.11
N SER A 41 -16.03 -12.12 9.11
CA SER A 41 -15.77 -11.67 7.73
C SER A 41 -15.47 -10.16 7.66
N ASN A 42 -16.25 -9.35 8.38
CA ASN A 42 -16.02 -7.91 8.47
C ASN A 42 -14.71 -7.56 9.18
N ALA A 43 -14.35 -8.28 10.23
CA ALA A 43 -13.08 -8.10 10.94
C ALA A 43 -11.88 -8.42 10.02
N VAL A 44 -11.95 -9.55 9.31
CA VAL A 44 -10.91 -9.95 8.36
C VAL A 44 -10.76 -8.95 7.22
N ASN A 45 -11.87 -8.44 6.66
CA ASN A 45 -11.80 -7.44 5.59
C ASN A 45 -11.05 -6.16 6.04
N LYS A 46 -11.31 -5.69 7.26
CA LYS A 46 -10.59 -4.54 7.83
C LYS A 46 -9.10 -4.84 8.04
N GLN A 47 -8.78 -6.04 8.53
CA GLN A 47 -7.38 -6.47 8.72
C GLN A 47 -6.63 -6.58 7.39
N LEU A 48 -7.28 -7.06 6.33
CA LEU A 48 -6.69 -7.14 4.99
C LEU A 48 -6.36 -5.75 4.44
N ILE A 49 -7.29 -4.79 4.57
CA ILE A 49 -7.06 -3.40 4.15
C ILE A 49 -5.91 -2.77 4.96
N LEU A 50 -5.89 -2.97 6.29
CA LEU A 50 -4.81 -2.46 7.12
C LEU A 50 -3.46 -3.09 6.74
N SER A 51 -3.44 -4.39 6.43
CA SER A 51 -2.25 -5.11 5.97
C SER A 51 -1.75 -4.58 4.63
N SER A 52 -2.63 -4.24 3.68
CA SER A 52 -2.22 -3.62 2.42
C SER A 52 -1.61 -2.25 2.64
N VAL A 53 -2.22 -1.41 3.48
CA VAL A 53 -1.68 -0.07 3.80
C VAL A 53 -0.35 -0.18 4.55
N ALA A 54 -0.18 -1.17 5.43
CA ALA A 54 1.07 -1.42 6.13
C ALA A 54 2.19 -1.83 5.15
N ARG A 55 1.88 -2.69 4.16
CA ARG A 55 2.84 -3.05 3.11
C ARG A 55 3.22 -1.85 2.25
N ASP A 56 2.25 -1.06 1.83
CA ASP A 56 2.48 0.12 1.00
C ASP A 56 3.23 1.22 1.80
N SER A 57 2.99 1.32 3.10
CA SER A 57 3.76 2.18 4.01
C SER A 57 5.23 1.79 4.09
N GLN A 58 5.56 0.49 4.08
CA GLN A 58 6.95 0.05 4.07
C GLN A 58 7.65 0.49 2.79
N SER A 59 6.99 0.33 1.63
CA SER A 59 7.52 0.81 0.36
C SER A 59 7.80 2.32 0.40
N ALA A 60 6.83 3.13 0.82
CA ALA A 60 6.98 4.57 0.96
C ALA A 60 8.10 4.95 1.95
N PHE A 61 8.25 4.20 3.05
CA PHE A 61 9.31 4.41 4.04
C PHE A 61 10.71 4.16 3.45
N TYR A 62 10.92 3.07 2.72
CA TYR A 62 12.20 2.79 2.05
C TYR A 62 12.57 3.87 1.02
N GLN A 63 11.58 4.40 0.30
CA GLN A 63 11.80 5.50 -0.62
C GLN A 63 12.19 6.79 0.12
N ALA A 64 11.56 7.08 1.26
CA ALA A 64 11.87 8.25 2.07
C ALA A 64 13.29 8.17 2.68
N ASP A 65 13.70 6.98 3.11
CA ASP A 65 15.04 6.70 3.65
C ASP A 65 16.11 6.89 2.56
N THR A 66 15.86 6.35 1.36
CA THR A 66 16.74 6.57 0.20
C THR A 66 16.82 8.06 -0.17
N ALA A 67 15.70 8.77 -0.09
CA ALA A 67 15.63 10.18 -0.43
C ALA A 67 16.41 11.07 0.54
N ILE A 68 16.39 10.78 1.85
CA ILE A 68 17.15 11.57 2.81
C ILE A 68 18.66 11.34 2.66
N GLU A 69 19.09 10.09 2.44
CA GLU A 69 20.48 9.77 2.16
C GLU A 69 20.97 10.44 0.88
N CYS A 70 20.14 10.42 -0.17
CA CYS A 70 20.39 11.11 -1.42
C CYS A 70 20.50 12.64 -1.23
N ALA A 71 19.60 13.25 -0.46
CA ALA A 71 19.63 14.68 -0.18
C ALA A 71 20.90 15.10 0.57
N LEU A 72 21.27 14.35 1.61
CA LEU A 72 22.49 14.59 2.39
C LEU A 72 23.76 14.37 1.54
N TYR A 73 23.76 13.37 0.67
CA TYR A 73 24.86 13.11 -0.25
C TYR A 73 25.06 14.25 -1.25
N ILE A 74 23.96 14.73 -1.87
CA ILE A 74 24.01 15.85 -2.81
C ILE A 74 24.51 17.10 -2.08
N GLN A 75 24.00 17.37 -0.88
CA GLN A 75 24.44 18.50 -0.05
C GLN A 75 25.93 18.45 0.29
N PHE A 76 26.46 17.25 0.58
CA PHE A 76 27.88 17.06 0.89
C PHE A 76 28.77 17.31 -0.33
N LYS A 77 28.35 16.86 -1.52
CA LYS A 77 29.08 17.08 -2.77
C LYS A 77 28.95 18.49 -3.33
N ASN A 78 27.77 19.08 -3.21
CA ASN A 78 27.39 20.36 -3.78
C ASN A 78 26.76 21.23 -2.68
N PRO A 79 27.43 22.31 -2.24
CA PRO A 79 26.94 23.12 -1.12
C PRO A 79 25.71 23.98 -1.44
N GLY A 80 25.18 23.94 -2.67
CA GLY A 80 24.00 24.70 -3.07
C GLY A 80 23.29 24.10 -4.29
N TYR A 81 21.98 24.33 -4.34
CA TYR A 81 21.11 23.85 -5.41
C TYR A 81 20.91 24.94 -6.47
N VAL A 82 20.78 24.52 -7.72
CA VAL A 82 20.51 25.41 -8.85
C VAL A 82 19.35 24.84 -9.65
N ALA A 83 18.35 25.68 -9.94
CA ALA A 83 17.19 25.28 -10.71
C ALA A 83 17.59 24.78 -12.12
N GLY A 84 17.00 23.67 -12.55
CA GLY A 84 17.27 23.04 -13.84
C GLY A 84 18.60 22.29 -13.91
N LYS A 85 19.31 22.11 -12.78
CA LYS A 85 20.45 21.21 -12.69
C LYS A 85 20.02 19.83 -12.25
N ASP A 86 20.72 18.86 -12.82
CA ASP A 86 20.59 17.45 -12.53
C ASP A 86 21.65 17.05 -11.50
N PHE A 87 21.23 16.20 -10.56
CA PHE A 87 22.05 15.69 -9.48
C PHE A 87 21.92 14.18 -9.41
N ASP A 88 23.05 13.49 -9.37
CA ASP A 88 23.08 12.02 -9.27
C ASP A 88 23.33 11.60 -7.82
N CYS A 89 22.52 10.66 -7.35
CA CYS A 89 22.64 10.15 -5.97
C CYS A 89 22.66 8.63 -5.84
N GLY A 90 23.01 7.93 -6.91
CA GLY A 90 23.20 6.48 -6.90
C GLY A 90 22.90 5.88 -8.27
N LEU A 91 22.81 4.55 -8.28
CA LEU A 91 22.52 3.76 -9.48
C LEU A 91 21.18 3.05 -9.34
N LYS A 92 20.44 2.96 -10.45
CA LYS A 92 19.27 2.11 -10.62
C LYS A 92 19.70 0.65 -10.79
N ALA A 93 18.74 -0.27 -10.73
CA ALA A 93 18.99 -1.70 -10.89
C ALA A 93 19.55 -2.08 -12.27
N ASP A 94 19.32 -1.23 -13.29
CA ASP A 94 19.86 -1.39 -14.64
C ASP A 94 21.27 -0.78 -14.81
N GLY A 95 21.84 -0.21 -13.75
CA GLY A 95 23.15 0.43 -13.76
C GLY A 95 23.16 1.86 -14.29
N SER A 96 22.00 2.46 -14.59
CA SER A 96 21.90 3.89 -14.93
C SER A 96 21.87 4.77 -13.68
N ASP A 97 22.30 6.02 -13.79
CA ASP A 97 22.28 6.95 -12.66
C ASP A 97 20.85 7.33 -12.24
N VAL A 98 20.64 7.48 -10.94
CA VAL A 98 19.44 8.11 -10.38
C VAL A 98 19.62 9.62 -10.47
N THR A 99 19.17 10.18 -11.59
CA THR A 99 19.25 11.61 -11.86
C THR A 99 18.03 12.34 -11.34
N LEU A 100 18.25 13.31 -10.46
CA LEU A 100 17.24 14.19 -9.90
C LEU A 100 17.38 15.59 -10.44
N THR A 101 16.31 16.13 -11.00
CA THR A 101 16.31 17.52 -11.47
C THR A 101 15.81 18.43 -10.37
N ALA A 102 16.61 19.44 -9.99
CA ALA A 102 16.16 20.48 -9.07
C ALA A 102 15.19 21.44 -9.78
N GLN A 103 13.97 21.52 -9.26
CA GLN A 103 12.93 22.46 -9.68
C GLN A 103 12.73 23.50 -8.56
N GLY A 104 12.48 24.76 -8.90
CA GLY A 104 12.27 25.82 -7.91
C GLY A 104 13.19 27.01 -8.10
N GLY A 105 13.40 27.79 -7.04
CA GLY A 105 14.18 29.02 -7.06
C GLY A 105 14.00 29.84 -5.77
N GLY A 106 14.83 30.86 -5.57
CA GLY A 106 14.73 31.73 -4.38
C GLY A 106 15.10 31.03 -3.07
N GLY A 107 15.97 30.02 -3.12
CA GLY A 107 16.38 29.23 -1.96
C GLY A 107 15.45 28.06 -1.65
N VAL A 108 14.36 27.84 -2.38
CA VAL A 108 13.51 26.65 -2.21
C VAL A 108 13.60 25.76 -3.45
N PHE A 109 13.92 24.49 -3.25
CA PHE A 109 14.13 23.53 -4.32
C PHE A 109 13.41 22.21 -4.04
N THR A 110 12.86 21.62 -5.09
CA THR A 110 12.28 20.29 -5.10
C THR A 110 13.07 19.44 -6.09
N LEU A 111 13.67 18.35 -5.62
CA LEU A 111 14.39 17.39 -6.45
C LEU A 111 13.54 16.12 -6.61
N LYS A 112 13.38 15.68 -7.85
CA LYS A 112 12.67 14.44 -8.19
C LYS A 112 13.21 13.85 -9.50
N ASP A 113 13.09 12.54 -9.64
CA ASP A 113 13.33 11.86 -10.92
C ASP A 113 12.06 11.99 -11.79
N ASN A 114 12.12 12.82 -12.82
CA ASN A 114 11.00 13.05 -13.73
C ASN A 114 10.73 11.85 -14.66
N SER A 115 11.64 10.88 -14.72
CA SER A 115 11.52 9.68 -15.55
C SER A 115 10.60 8.63 -14.92
N ILE A 116 10.43 8.67 -13.59
CA ILE A 116 9.60 7.72 -12.86
C ILE A 116 8.17 8.27 -12.77
N THR A 117 7.29 7.72 -13.61
CA THR A 117 5.87 8.08 -13.66
C THR A 117 4.96 7.02 -13.02
N SER A 118 5.50 5.85 -12.71
CA SER A 118 4.79 4.71 -12.15
C SER A 118 5.70 3.90 -11.25
N GLY A 119 5.12 3.27 -10.23
CA GLY A 119 5.87 2.56 -9.18
C GLY A 119 6.32 3.48 -8.04
N PRO A 120 7.07 2.96 -7.06
CA PRO A 120 7.50 3.71 -5.91
C PRO A 120 8.56 4.76 -6.30
N CYS A 121 8.51 5.91 -5.65
CA CYS A 121 9.47 6.98 -5.85
C CYS A 121 9.53 7.90 -4.64
N PHE A 122 10.40 8.89 -4.75
CA PHE A 122 10.59 9.89 -3.72
C PHE A 122 10.78 11.28 -4.31
N GLU A 123 10.68 12.26 -3.43
CA GLU A 123 10.82 13.67 -3.68
C GLU A 123 11.58 14.29 -2.51
N ILE A 124 12.53 15.17 -2.82
CA ILE A 124 13.31 15.89 -1.82
C ILE A 124 12.92 17.35 -1.93
N TYR A 125 12.58 17.95 -0.80
CA TYR A 125 12.31 19.37 -0.67
C TYR A 125 13.41 19.98 0.19
N VAL A 126 14.02 21.04 -0.31
CA VAL A 126 15.10 21.78 0.34
C VAL A 126 14.67 23.22 0.49
N ASP A 127 14.76 23.74 1.70
CA ASP A 127 14.57 25.15 2.02
C ASP A 127 15.87 25.76 2.56
N GLU A 128 16.46 26.62 1.74
CA GLU A 128 17.62 27.48 1.97
C GLU A 128 17.23 28.98 1.99
N SER A 129 15.93 29.30 1.91
CA SER A 129 15.44 30.68 1.68
C SER A 129 15.81 31.67 2.78
N ASN A 130 16.07 31.20 4.00
CA ASN A 130 16.38 32.07 5.12
C ASN A 130 17.84 32.55 5.15
N ASN A 131 18.74 32.09 4.27
CA ASN A 131 20.16 32.50 4.19
C ASN A 131 20.93 32.50 5.53
N THR A 132 20.37 31.91 6.60
CA THR A 132 21.02 31.74 7.88
C THR A 132 21.58 30.32 7.94
N PRO A 133 22.86 30.13 8.32
CA PRO A 133 23.49 28.83 8.45
C PRO A 133 22.73 27.83 9.35
N ASP A 134 21.90 28.34 10.27
CA ASP A 134 21.26 27.58 11.37
C ASP A 134 19.78 27.19 11.12
N ASN A 135 19.25 27.34 9.89
CA ASN A 135 17.84 26.99 9.62
C ASN A 135 17.63 26.42 8.22
N ARG A 136 18.48 25.48 7.80
CA ARG A 136 18.25 24.70 6.58
C ARG A 136 17.31 23.56 6.89
N VAL A 137 16.30 23.38 6.03
CA VAL A 137 15.35 22.27 6.16
C VAL A 137 15.43 21.39 4.94
N ILE A 138 15.78 20.13 5.16
CA ILE A 138 15.69 19.08 4.14
C ILE A 138 14.53 18.18 4.53
N LYS A 139 13.52 18.11 3.68
CA LYS A 139 12.39 17.20 3.81
C LYS A 139 12.46 16.17 2.69
N ALA A 140 12.59 14.91 3.05
CA ALA A 140 12.60 13.78 2.13
C ALA A 140 11.27 13.03 2.24
N SER A 141 10.48 13.01 1.17
CA SER A 141 9.18 12.32 1.09
C SER A 141 9.29 11.12 0.15
N GLY A 142 8.86 9.95 0.62
CA GLY A 142 8.77 8.72 -0.16
C GLY A 142 7.33 8.25 -0.34
N TYR A 143 7.07 7.61 -1.47
CA TYR A 143 5.74 7.22 -1.90
C TYR A 143 5.72 5.78 -2.42
N ASN A 144 4.64 5.05 -2.13
CA ASN A 144 4.42 3.71 -2.71
C ASN A 144 4.14 3.76 -4.21
N GLU A 145 3.58 4.86 -4.70
CA GLU A 145 3.40 5.15 -6.12
C GLU A 145 3.61 6.63 -6.46
N CYS A 146 4.14 6.90 -7.66
CA CYS A 146 4.40 8.26 -8.14
C CYS A 146 3.17 9.02 -8.62
N ASN A 147 2.08 8.33 -8.95
CA ASN A 147 0.91 9.01 -9.48
C ASN A 147 0.15 9.72 -8.35
N PRO A 148 0.10 11.07 -8.34
CA PRO A 148 -0.55 11.82 -7.28
C PRO A 148 -2.08 11.67 -7.29
N ALA A 149 -2.66 11.20 -8.40
CA ALA A 149 -4.11 10.99 -8.51
C ALA A 149 -4.61 9.69 -7.87
N SER A 150 -3.71 8.82 -7.40
CA SER A 150 -4.14 7.53 -6.85
C SER A 150 -4.66 7.65 -5.42
N PRO A 151 -5.86 7.11 -5.13
CA PRO A 151 -6.41 7.09 -3.78
C PRO A 151 -5.70 6.06 -2.87
N LYS A 152 -4.83 5.21 -3.41
CA LYS A 152 -4.03 4.23 -2.65
C LYS A 152 -2.62 4.74 -2.36
N ARG A 153 -2.35 6.01 -2.65
CA ARG A 153 -1.05 6.62 -2.40
C ARG A 153 -0.82 6.80 -0.91
N VAL A 154 0.29 6.25 -0.43
CA VAL A 154 0.79 6.37 0.93
C VAL A 154 2.09 7.17 0.88
N GLU A 155 2.23 8.14 1.78
CA GLU A 155 3.42 8.96 1.95
C GLU A 155 4.07 8.67 3.30
N ARG A 156 5.40 8.65 3.32
CA ARG A 156 6.24 8.73 4.53
C ARG A 156 7.28 9.81 4.31
N SER A 157 7.61 10.58 5.34
CA SER A 157 8.61 11.64 5.21
C SER A 157 9.54 11.73 6.41
N PHE A 158 10.77 12.16 6.13
CA PHE A 158 11.77 12.55 7.09
C PHE A 158 12.07 14.03 6.92
N GLU A 159 12.32 14.70 8.04
CA GLU A 159 12.71 16.11 8.06
C GLU A 159 13.97 16.24 8.90
N VAL A 160 15.00 16.83 8.31
CA VAL A 160 16.26 17.14 8.97
C VAL A 160 16.42 18.65 8.97
N ARG A 161 16.69 19.19 10.16
CA ARG A 161 16.95 20.61 10.39
C ARG A 161 18.34 20.76 10.97
N TYR A 162 19.14 21.66 10.40
CA TYR A 162 20.47 21.99 10.88
C TYR A 162 20.83 23.44 10.54
#